data_AF-F6D4U4-F1
#
_entry.id   AF-F6D4U4-F1
#
_cell.length_a   1.000
_cell.length_b   1.000
_cell.length_c   1.000
_cell.angle_alpha   90.00
_cell.angle_beta   90.00
_cell.angle_gamma   90.00
#
_symmetry.space_group_name_H-M   'P 1'
#
loop_
_entity.id
_entity.type
_entity.pdbx_description
1 polymer ?
#
loop_
_entity_poly.entity_id
_entity_poly.type
_entity_poly.pdbx_seq_one_letter_code
_entity_poly.pdbx_strand_id
1 'polypeptide(L)'
;MAGRPSAVKKSPYKKEIEEMITEGKPDTYIVEWLKENGAPISRPTINKYRKKDFNFKAEAVKEYQKQESKKRFNKAKNKIVSDLNFLDGLIETAAGTELCVDEEQGITSLDINKLGVQAAKVKHDITKDEPPVVVEVKAGELDDDERKLAKAVADYFARQGENSEEPEPER
;
A
#
# COMPACT_ATOMS: atom_id res chain seq x y z
N MET A 1 39.38 28.31 -9.85
CA MET A 1 38.04 28.19 -10.48
C MET A 1 37.49 26.79 -10.21
N ALA A 2 36.35 26.67 -9.51
CA ALA A 2 35.75 25.37 -9.21
C ALA A 2 35.16 24.75 -10.49
N GLY A 3 35.53 23.49 -10.77
CA GLY A 3 35.01 22.73 -11.90
C GLY A 3 33.48 22.69 -11.95
N ARG A 4 32.91 23.04 -13.10
CA ARG A 4 31.46 22.97 -13.35
C ARG A 4 31.11 21.59 -13.93
N PRO A 5 30.28 20.76 -13.27
CA PRO A 5 29.92 19.42 -13.77
C PRO A 5 29.30 19.41 -15.17
N SER A 6 28.79 20.57 -15.61
CA SER A 6 28.28 20.78 -16.96
C SER A 6 29.30 20.48 -18.06
N ALA A 7 30.60 20.55 -17.80
CA ALA A 7 31.62 20.21 -18.79
C ALA A 7 31.58 18.72 -19.16
N VAL A 8 31.33 17.83 -18.19
CA VAL A 8 31.15 16.40 -18.46
C VAL A 8 29.83 16.15 -19.18
N LYS A 9 28.74 16.80 -18.73
CA LYS A 9 27.40 16.66 -19.36
C LYS A 9 27.35 17.06 -20.83
N LYS A 10 28.15 18.04 -21.23
CA LYS A 10 28.23 18.56 -22.60
C LYS A 10 29.36 17.94 -23.42
N SER A 11 30.15 17.03 -22.82
CA SER A 11 31.26 16.39 -23.50
C SER A 11 30.74 15.42 -24.57
N PRO A 12 31.36 15.36 -25.76
CA PRO A 12 31.09 14.29 -26.73
C PRO A 12 31.40 12.90 -26.15
N TYR A 13 32.32 12.82 -25.19
CA TYR A 13 32.74 11.58 -24.53
C TYR A 13 31.98 11.26 -23.24
N LYS A 14 30.76 11.81 -23.06
CA LYS A 14 29.99 11.65 -21.82
C LYS A 14 29.79 10.17 -21.48
N LYS A 15 29.44 9.35 -22.49
CA LYS A 15 29.12 7.94 -22.31
C LYS A 15 30.34 7.15 -21.84
N GLU A 16 31.49 7.38 -22.48
CA GLU A 16 32.76 6.75 -22.16
C GLU A 16 33.23 7.15 -20.76
N ILE A 17 33.02 8.41 -20.36
CA ILE A 17 33.29 8.87 -18.99
C ILE A 17 32.40 8.11 -17.98
N GLU A 18 31.11 7.94 -18.26
CA GLU A 18 30.18 7.21 -17.40
C GLU A 18 30.51 5.71 -17.33
N GLU A 19 30.89 5.09 -18.44
CA GLU A 19 31.37 3.70 -18.51
C GLU A 19 32.62 3.52 -17.64
N MET A 20 33.63 4.38 -17.81
CA MET A 20 34.84 4.35 -16.99
C MET A 20 34.55 4.58 -15.48
N ILE A 21 33.59 5.46 -15.15
CA ILE A 21 33.15 5.64 -13.76
C ILE A 21 32.51 4.35 -13.22
N THR A 22 31.70 3.68 -14.04
CA THR A 22 31.01 2.43 -13.69
C THR A 22 31.99 1.28 -13.48
N GLU A 23 33.02 1.19 -14.33
CA GLU A 23 34.14 0.25 -14.20
C GLU A 23 35.05 0.54 -13.00
N GLY A 24 34.85 1.67 -12.31
CA GLY A 24 35.64 2.05 -11.14
C GLY A 24 36.99 2.65 -11.46
N LYS A 25 37.21 3.14 -12.69
CA LYS A 25 38.47 3.81 -13.07
C LYS A 25 38.70 5.06 -12.20
N PRO A 26 39.96 5.34 -11.81
CA PRO A 26 40.28 6.54 -11.03
C PRO A 26 40.10 7.81 -11.87
N ASP A 27 39.74 8.92 -11.23
CA ASP A 27 39.51 10.19 -11.95
C ASP A 27 40.76 10.65 -12.73
N THR A 28 41.98 10.31 -12.27
CA THR A 28 43.23 10.64 -12.97
C THR A 28 43.33 9.96 -14.33
N TYR A 29 42.95 8.68 -14.41
CA TYR A 29 42.93 7.92 -15.66
C TYR A 29 41.97 8.54 -16.68
N ILE A 30 40.76 8.91 -16.22
CA ILE A 30 39.74 9.55 -17.08
C ILE A 30 40.26 10.90 -17.60
N VAL A 31 40.96 11.68 -16.76
CA VAL A 31 41.56 12.96 -17.18
C VAL A 31 42.64 12.76 -18.24
N GLU A 32 43.51 11.76 -18.08
CA GLU A 32 44.57 11.45 -19.04
C GLU A 32 43.99 11.02 -20.38
N TRP A 33 43.04 10.08 -20.38
CA TRP A 33 42.34 9.66 -21.58
C TRP A 33 41.63 10.83 -22.28
N LEU A 34 40.97 11.72 -21.54
CA LEU A 34 40.31 12.89 -22.11
C LEU A 34 41.29 13.91 -22.72
N LYS A 35 42.50 14.03 -22.18
CA LYS A 35 43.54 14.87 -22.78
C LYS A 35 44.02 14.30 -24.11
N GLU A 36 44.24 12.99 -24.18
CA GLU A 36 44.66 12.29 -25.40
C GLU A 36 43.60 12.41 -26.52
N ASN A 37 42.32 12.41 -26.15
CA ASN A 37 41.19 12.51 -27.07
C ASN A 37 40.73 13.96 -27.37
N GLY A 38 41.54 14.97 -27.00
CA GLY A 38 41.31 16.37 -27.39
C GLY A 38 40.19 17.09 -26.62
N ALA A 39 39.69 16.53 -25.51
CA ALA A 39 38.63 17.14 -24.70
C ALA A 39 39.03 17.22 -23.21
N PRO A 40 40.05 18.01 -22.86
CA PRO A 40 40.60 18.03 -21.50
C PRO A 40 39.57 18.53 -20.48
N ILE A 41 39.16 17.66 -19.56
CA ILE A 41 38.32 18.00 -18.40
C ILE A 41 39.14 17.82 -17.12
N SER A 42 38.99 18.74 -16.17
CA SER A 42 39.75 18.68 -14.92
C SER A 42 39.24 17.61 -13.94
N ARG A 43 40.16 16.99 -13.20
CA ARG A 43 39.87 15.98 -12.15
C ARG A 43 38.75 16.40 -11.18
N PRO A 44 38.74 17.63 -10.63
CA PRO A 44 37.68 18.06 -9.71
C PRO A 44 36.29 18.08 -10.37
N THR A 45 36.23 18.33 -11.68
CA THR A 45 34.98 18.36 -12.44
C THR A 45 34.39 16.96 -12.59
N ILE A 46 35.23 15.96 -12.91
CA ILE A 46 34.83 14.54 -13.01
C ILE A 46 34.37 14.02 -11.66
N ASN A 47 35.14 14.28 -10.59
CA ASN A 47 34.76 13.89 -9.22
C ASN A 47 33.39 14.48 -8.82
N LYS A 48 33.17 15.76 -9.11
CA LYS A 48 31.91 16.44 -8.78
C LYS A 48 30.74 15.88 -9.60
N TYR A 49 30.95 15.56 -10.87
CA TYR A 49 29.97 14.87 -11.71
C TYR A 49 29.60 13.50 -11.15
N ARG A 50 30.61 12.66 -10.85
CA ARG A 50 30.46 11.34 -10.23
C ARG A 50 29.62 11.38 -8.95
N LYS A 51 29.85 12.38 -8.09
CA LYS A 51 29.16 12.49 -6.79
C LYS A 51 27.75 13.08 -6.86
N LYS A 52 27.50 14.00 -7.80
CA LYS A 52 26.24 14.77 -7.86
C LYS A 52 25.28 14.30 -8.94
N ASP A 53 25.81 14.01 -10.12
CA ASP A 53 25.01 13.79 -11.33
C ASP A 53 25.00 12.32 -11.75
N PHE A 54 26.04 11.55 -11.43
CA PHE A 54 26.17 10.13 -11.79
C PHE A 54 26.47 9.24 -10.57
N ASN A 55 25.75 9.50 -9.47
CA ASN A 55 25.91 8.74 -8.22
C ASN A 55 24.96 7.54 -8.19
N PHE A 56 25.24 6.57 -9.05
CA PHE A 56 24.42 5.36 -9.19
C PHE A 56 24.29 4.56 -7.88
N LYS A 57 25.27 4.65 -6.97
CA LYS A 57 25.18 4.00 -5.65
C LYS A 57 24.06 4.62 -4.79
N ALA A 58 23.97 5.95 -4.76
CA ALA A 58 22.89 6.62 -4.03
C ALA A 58 21.52 6.32 -4.65
N GLU A 59 21.45 6.21 -5.97
CA GLU A 59 20.23 5.84 -6.67
C GLU A 59 19.82 4.39 -6.42
N ALA A 60 20.76 3.45 -6.45
CA ALA A 60 20.54 2.05 -6.12
C ALA A 60 20.01 1.87 -4.67
N VAL A 61 20.53 2.65 -3.70
CA VAL A 61 20.01 2.64 -2.33
C VAL A 61 18.57 3.13 -2.27
N LYS A 62 18.23 4.21 -3.00
CA LYS A 62 16.84 4.69 -3.08
C LYS A 62 15.92 3.64 -3.70
N GLU A 63 16.37 2.99 -4.77
CA GLU A 63 15.60 1.93 -5.42
C GLU A 63 15.38 0.73 -4.50
N TYR A 64 16.42 0.27 -3.81
CA TYR A 64 16.32 -0.77 -2.79
C TYR A 64 15.29 -0.42 -1.71
N GLN A 65 15.35 0.79 -1.15
CA GLN A 65 14.40 1.25 -0.13
C GLN A 65 12.96 1.31 -0.68
N LYS A 66 12.77 1.72 -1.93
CA LYS A 66 11.47 1.71 -2.60
C LYS A 66 10.92 0.29 -2.74
N GLN A 67 11.76 -0.66 -3.14
CA GLN A 67 11.38 -2.07 -3.23
C GLN A 67 10.99 -2.62 -1.85
N GLU A 68 11.77 -2.36 -0.80
CA GLU A 68 11.45 -2.80 0.56
C GLU A 68 10.17 -2.16 1.12
N SER A 69 9.93 -0.88 0.86
CA SER A 69 8.66 -0.23 1.21
C SER A 69 7.47 -0.85 0.47
N LYS A 70 7.61 -1.18 -0.81
CA LYS A 70 6.57 -1.88 -1.59
C LYS A 70 6.30 -3.28 -1.03
N LYS A 71 7.33 -4.02 -0.63
CA LYS A 71 7.18 -5.33 0.04
C LYS A 71 6.41 -5.19 1.36
N ARG A 72 6.77 -4.21 2.20
CA ARG A 72 6.08 -3.94 3.47
C ARG A 72 4.61 -3.56 3.26
N PHE A 73 4.34 -2.69 2.29
CA PHE A 73 2.97 -2.31 1.90
C PHE A 73 2.16 -3.52 1.42
N ASN A 74 2.72 -4.35 0.53
CA ASN A 74 2.05 -5.56 0.05
C ASN A 74 1.79 -6.56 1.17
N LYS A 75 2.71 -6.70 2.13
CA LYS A 75 2.51 -7.55 3.31
C LYS A 75 1.34 -7.05 4.16
N ALA A 76 1.24 -5.75 4.40
CA ALA A 76 0.12 -5.15 5.13
C ALA A 76 -1.21 -5.33 4.36
N LYS A 77 -1.21 -5.10 3.04
CA LYS A 77 -2.37 -5.34 2.18
C LYS A 77 -2.84 -6.79 2.25
N ASN A 78 -1.93 -7.75 2.13
CA ASN A 78 -2.27 -9.18 2.19
C ASN A 78 -2.81 -9.57 3.57
N LYS A 79 -2.34 -8.94 4.65
CA LYS A 79 -2.91 -9.12 5.98
C LYS A 79 -4.37 -8.65 6.02
N ILE A 80 -4.66 -7.46 5.50
CA ILE A 80 -6.05 -6.95 5.42
C ILE A 80 -6.94 -7.89 4.60
N VAL A 81 -6.46 -8.39 3.45
CA VAL A 81 -7.21 -9.38 2.66
C VAL A 81 -7.45 -10.67 3.45
N SER A 82 -6.46 -11.15 4.20
CA SER A 82 -6.62 -12.31 5.07
C SER A 82 -7.63 -12.07 6.19
N ASP A 83 -7.61 -10.89 6.80
CA ASP A 83 -8.54 -10.48 7.84
C ASP A 83 -9.97 -10.41 7.27
N LEU A 84 -10.15 -9.87 6.06
CA LEU A 84 -11.45 -9.84 5.36
C LEU A 84 -11.97 -11.25 5.05
N ASN A 85 -11.12 -12.15 4.53
CA ASN A 85 -11.51 -13.54 4.29
C ASN A 85 -11.90 -14.27 5.59
N PHE A 86 -11.22 -13.97 6.69
CA PHE A 86 -11.58 -14.51 8.01
C PHE A 86 -12.94 -14.00 8.47
N LEU A 87 -13.22 -12.70 8.31
CA LEU A 87 -14.54 -12.12 8.60
C LEU A 87 -15.64 -12.75 7.73
N ASP A 88 -15.36 -13.02 6.46
CA ASP A 88 -16.31 -13.72 5.58
C ASP A 88 -16.61 -15.13 6.07
N GLY A 89 -15.59 -15.89 6.48
CA GLY A 89 -15.79 -17.20 7.10
C GLY A 89 -16.66 -17.13 8.38
N LEU A 90 -16.48 -16.11 9.21
CA LEU A 90 -17.33 -15.89 10.40
C LEU A 90 -18.78 -15.57 10.03
N ILE A 91 -19.00 -14.74 9.02
CA ILE A 91 -20.34 -14.36 8.56
C ILE A 91 -21.05 -15.58 7.96
N GLU A 92 -20.37 -16.34 7.11
CA GLU A 92 -20.93 -17.57 6.52
C GLU A 92 -21.26 -18.61 7.60
N THR A 93 -20.37 -18.79 8.57
CA THR A 93 -20.59 -19.70 9.70
C THR A 93 -21.80 -19.27 10.52
N ALA A 94 -21.93 -17.98 10.84
CA ALA A 94 -23.08 -17.44 11.58
C ALA A 94 -24.40 -17.51 10.78
N ALA A 95 -24.35 -17.46 9.46
CA ALA A 95 -25.54 -17.59 8.59
C ALA A 95 -25.96 -19.05 8.34
N GLY A 96 -25.11 -20.03 8.69
CA GLY A 96 -25.38 -21.45 8.52
C GLY A 96 -26.38 -21.99 9.54
N THR A 97 -27.29 -22.85 9.09
CA THR A 97 -28.40 -23.40 9.90
C THR A 97 -28.01 -24.59 10.80
N GLU A 98 -26.76 -25.04 10.78
CA GLU A 98 -26.28 -26.22 11.54
C GLU A 98 -25.08 -25.88 12.44
N LEU A 99 -25.22 -24.84 13.26
CA LEU A 99 -24.21 -24.52 14.26
C LEU A 99 -24.37 -25.45 15.48
N CYS A 100 -23.41 -26.35 15.67
CA CYS A 100 -23.27 -27.08 16.93
C CYS A 100 -22.88 -26.09 18.03
N VAL A 101 -23.86 -25.72 18.85
CA VAL A 101 -23.68 -24.94 20.08
C VAL A 101 -23.09 -25.84 21.16
N ASP A 102 -22.07 -25.34 21.84
CA ASP A 102 -21.45 -26.01 22.98
C ASP A 102 -22.05 -25.46 24.27
N GLU A 103 -23.14 -26.10 24.72
CA GLU A 103 -23.84 -25.72 25.94
C GLU A 103 -22.99 -25.95 27.21
N GLU A 104 -21.99 -26.86 27.18
CA GLU A 104 -21.09 -27.09 28.32
C GLU A 104 -20.15 -25.90 28.56
N GLN A 105 -19.81 -25.16 27.50
CA GLN A 105 -19.04 -23.91 27.61
C GLN A 105 -19.92 -22.65 27.64
N GLY A 106 -21.25 -22.82 27.66
CA GLY A 106 -22.21 -21.71 27.70
C GLY A 106 -22.26 -20.89 26.40
N ILE A 107 -21.88 -21.47 25.26
CA ILE A 107 -21.91 -20.79 23.96
C ILE A 107 -23.26 -21.04 23.31
N THR A 108 -24.07 -19.99 23.17
CA THR A 108 -25.40 -20.07 22.58
C THR A 108 -25.38 -19.73 21.09
N SER A 109 -26.42 -20.13 20.35
CA SER A 109 -26.61 -19.75 18.93
C SER A 109 -26.66 -18.23 18.76
N LEU A 110 -27.22 -17.55 19.77
CA LEU A 110 -27.30 -16.10 19.85
C LEU A 110 -25.92 -15.44 19.98
N ASP A 111 -24.94 -16.08 20.62
CA ASP A 111 -23.57 -15.58 20.69
C ASP A 111 -22.84 -15.70 19.34
N ILE A 112 -23.13 -16.77 18.58
CA ILE A 112 -22.60 -16.96 17.22
C ILE A 112 -23.19 -15.92 16.27
N ASN A 113 -24.50 -15.64 16.36
CA ASN A 113 -25.16 -14.60 15.58
C ASN A 113 -24.62 -13.20 15.91
N LYS A 114 -24.37 -12.89 17.20
CA LYS A 114 -23.71 -11.64 17.60
C LYS A 114 -22.32 -11.49 17.01
N LEU A 115 -21.53 -12.56 16.98
CA LEU A 115 -20.20 -12.58 16.36
C LEU A 115 -20.28 -12.33 14.85
N GLY A 116 -21.24 -12.95 14.15
CA GLY A 116 -21.48 -12.69 12.73
C GLY A 116 -21.83 -11.23 12.43
N VAL A 117 -22.71 -10.62 13.24
CA VAL A 117 -23.07 -9.19 13.10
C VAL A 117 -21.87 -8.28 13.39
N GLN A 118 -21.07 -8.59 14.42
CA GLN A 118 -19.85 -7.84 14.70
C GLN A 118 -18.83 -7.97 13.56
N ALA A 119 -18.67 -9.16 12.99
CA ALA A 119 -17.79 -9.39 11.86
C ALA A 119 -18.22 -8.61 10.62
N ALA A 120 -19.52 -8.58 10.31
CA ALA A 120 -20.08 -7.77 9.22
C ALA A 120 -19.84 -6.27 9.41
N LYS A 121 -20.00 -5.77 10.65
CA LYS A 121 -19.73 -4.37 10.98
C LYS A 121 -18.25 -4.00 10.79
N VAL A 122 -17.34 -4.86 11.29
CA VAL A 122 -15.89 -4.64 11.13
C VAL A 122 -15.48 -4.72 9.66
N LYS A 123 -16.05 -5.66 8.89
CA LYS A 123 -15.82 -5.76 7.44
C LYS A 123 -16.21 -4.46 6.74
N HIS A 124 -17.42 -3.96 7.01
CA HIS A 124 -17.91 -2.70 6.47
C HIS A 124 -17.01 -1.50 6.86
N ASP A 125 -16.55 -1.44 8.11
CA ASP A 125 -15.63 -0.39 8.56
C ASP A 125 -14.28 -0.39 7.81
N ILE A 126 -13.80 -1.58 7.42
CA ILE A 126 -12.58 -1.76 6.61
C ILE A 126 -12.83 -1.41 5.13
N THR A 127 -14.04 -1.66 4.62
CA THR A 127 -14.42 -1.45 3.21
C THR A 127 -15.23 -0.18 2.97
N LYS A 128 -15.15 0.83 3.85
CA LYS A 128 -15.96 2.07 3.83
C LYS A 128 -16.03 2.83 2.49
N ASP A 129 -15.16 2.53 1.54
CA ASP A 129 -15.13 3.11 0.19
C ASP A 129 -15.88 2.27 -0.88
N GLU A 130 -16.48 1.13 -0.53
CA GLU A 130 -17.36 0.32 -1.38
C GLU A 130 -18.80 0.32 -0.86
N PRO A 131 -19.82 0.37 -1.74
CA PRO A 131 -21.22 0.41 -1.32
C PRO A 131 -21.58 -0.85 -0.51
N PRO A 132 -22.38 -0.72 0.56
CA PRO A 132 -22.65 -1.80 1.50
C PRO A 132 -23.29 -3.01 0.80
N VAL A 133 -22.73 -4.20 1.08
CA VAL A 133 -23.34 -5.47 0.69
C VAL A 133 -24.60 -5.66 1.54
N VAL A 134 -25.76 -5.58 0.88
CA VAL A 134 -27.06 -5.84 1.50
C VAL A 134 -27.19 -7.33 1.78
N VAL A 135 -27.17 -7.71 3.06
CA VAL A 135 -27.48 -9.09 3.47
C VAL A 135 -28.99 -9.18 3.64
N GLU A 136 -29.67 -9.77 2.65
CA GLU A 136 -31.09 -10.11 2.76
C GLU A 136 -31.27 -11.29 3.73
N VAL A 137 -31.67 -10.99 4.97
CA VAL A 137 -32.10 -12.01 5.92
C VAL A 137 -33.48 -12.50 5.47
N LYS A 138 -33.56 -13.75 5.01
CA LYS A 138 -34.85 -14.39 4.67
C LYS A 138 -35.68 -14.52 5.94
N ALA A 139 -36.84 -13.87 5.95
CA ALA A 139 -37.84 -13.94 7.01
C ALA A 139 -38.46 -15.35 7.11
N GLY A 140 -37.79 -16.26 7.82
CA GLY A 140 -38.47 -17.24 8.68
C GLY A 140 -38.86 -16.56 9.99
N GLU A 141 -39.81 -17.11 10.75
CA GLU A 141 -40.35 -16.51 11.98
C GLU A 141 -39.25 -16.19 13.01
N LEU A 142 -38.67 -14.98 12.92
CA LEU A 142 -37.67 -14.46 13.84
C LEU A 142 -38.33 -14.18 15.19
N ASP A 143 -37.67 -14.60 16.26
CA ASP A 143 -38.06 -14.29 17.62
C ASP A 143 -37.92 -12.77 17.93
N ASP A 144 -38.50 -12.31 19.05
CA ASP A 144 -38.54 -10.87 19.39
C ASP A 144 -37.14 -10.25 19.56
N ASP A 145 -36.11 -11.06 19.84
CA ASP A 145 -34.75 -10.58 20.05
C ASP A 145 -33.94 -10.54 18.74
N GLU A 146 -34.16 -11.48 17.84
CA GLU A 146 -33.67 -11.45 16.46
C GLU A 146 -34.26 -10.28 15.67
N ARG A 147 -35.53 -9.93 15.91
CA ARG A 147 -36.16 -8.72 15.34
C ARG A 147 -35.52 -7.43 15.86
N LYS A 148 -35.18 -7.36 17.15
CA LYS A 148 -34.46 -6.21 17.71
C LYS A 148 -33.05 -6.08 17.14
N LEU A 149 -32.36 -7.19 16.94
CA LEU A 149 -31.03 -7.22 16.34
C LEU A 149 -31.08 -6.78 14.87
N ALA A 150 -32.00 -7.34 14.09
CA ALA A 150 -32.22 -6.96 12.68
C ALA A 150 -32.59 -5.48 12.54
N LYS A 151 -33.44 -4.96 13.44
CA LYS A 151 -33.80 -3.53 13.48
C LYS A 151 -32.61 -2.64 13.85
N ALA A 152 -31.80 -3.04 14.85
CA ALA A 152 -30.61 -2.28 15.23
C ALA A 152 -29.55 -2.26 14.11
N VAL A 153 -29.43 -3.35 13.35
CA VAL A 153 -28.56 -3.43 12.17
C VAL A 153 -29.10 -2.53 11.05
N ALA A 154 -30.39 -2.60 10.74
CA ALA A 154 -31.03 -1.74 9.76
C ALA A 154 -30.92 -0.25 10.12
N ASP A 155 -31.17 0.12 11.38
CA ASP A 155 -31.05 1.50 11.88
C ASP A 155 -29.60 2.02 11.81
N TYR A 156 -28.61 1.15 12.05
CA TYR A 156 -27.20 1.50 11.91
C TYR A 156 -26.82 1.80 10.46
N PHE A 157 -27.23 0.96 9.51
CA PHE A 157 -26.97 1.19 8.08
C PHE A 157 -27.76 2.38 7.52
N ALA A 158 -29.01 2.59 7.96
CA ALA A 158 -29.83 3.74 7.56
C ALA A 158 -29.20 5.08 7.99
N ARG A 159 -28.66 5.17 9.22
CA ARG A 159 -27.98 6.39 9.71
C ARG A 159 -26.67 6.72 9.02
N GLN A 160 -26.04 5.76 8.34
CA GLN A 160 -24.81 6.01 7.57
C GLN A 160 -25.11 6.45 6.13
N GLY A 161 -26.31 6.16 5.60
CA GLY A 161 -26.77 6.61 4.28
C GLY A 161 -27.21 8.08 4.21
N GLU A 162 -27.53 8.73 5.33
CA GLU A 162 -27.91 10.15 5.38
C GLU A 162 -26.71 11.12 5.44
N ASN A 163 -25.49 10.65 5.70
CA ASN A 163 -24.28 11.51 5.76
C ASN A 163 -23.61 11.73 4.39
N SER A 164 -24.26 11.38 3.29
CA SER A 164 -23.76 11.61 1.92
C SER A 164 -24.42 12.80 1.21
N GLU A 165 -25.05 13.74 1.93
CA GLU A 165 -25.43 15.02 1.31
C GLU A 165 -24.17 15.84 0.98
N GLU A 166 -23.95 16.00 -0.31
CA GLU A 166 -22.88 16.76 -0.96
C GLU A 166 -22.74 18.17 -0.37
N PRO A 167 -21.53 18.68 -0.09
CA PRO A 167 -21.35 20.11 0.06
C PRO A 167 -21.51 20.78 -1.32
N GLU A 168 -22.52 21.65 -1.45
CA GLU A 168 -22.71 22.50 -2.63
C GLU A 168 -21.41 23.24 -3.00
N PRO A 169 -21.08 23.35 -4.30
CA PRO A 169 -19.94 24.14 -4.72
C PRO A 169 -20.27 25.65 -4.60
N GLU A 170 -19.57 26.32 -3.67
CA GLU A 170 -19.56 27.79 -3.57
C GLU A 170 -19.22 28.43 -4.92
N ARG A 171 -20.05 29.40 -5.35
CA ARG A 171 -19.81 30.26 -6.52
C ARG A 171 -19.14 31.57 -6.12
#